data_AF-A0A2H3C4H9-F1
#
_entry.id   AF-A0A2H3C4H9-F1
#
_cell.length_a   1.000
_cell.length_b   1.000
_cell.length_c   1.000
_cell.angle_alpha   90.00
_cell.angle_beta   90.00
_cell.angle_gamma   90.00
#
_symmetry.space_group_name_H-M   'P 1'
#
loop_
_entity.id
_entity.type
_entity.pdbx_description
1 polymer ?
#
loop_
_entity_poly.entity_id
_entity_poly.type
_entity_poly.pdbx_seq_one_letter_code
_entity_poly.pdbx_strand_id
1 'polypeptide(L)'
;MSYRCEFLISGKADFHAWSTFVVPHVEGHDDTPGLTASLTNFTSNSTILFQKGVTYNIFTPVKFPKLVNVEVAIEGNITYPSDIATVQGHWFSFPGGDNVTLRGSTDPDWGWVDAHGQAWWDTTEQTNRPHGWSFSKISNGVIRDMKIWKPIAWNFATSGSSNLHAFNNIIMAVSDNSSAFPFNTDGFSAGGTNMLFENNHIVNGDDCITVGSGASNIHFRNSYCEGGHGLSIGSLGKNGAVSKVEDVLIENVTMKDTLYAARFKSWSGGNGLARNITWKNIMFHNVPFPIYVTQNYWDQEVGTQPNSTNANSTHIEDMTFENFSGTIRDTPYVEGSCVTDPCWYYVPNATGKEVIILDLYPDTATNVVAKTINATTETGSVVDVMCDPTTVTNDVGFKCWDGAYIPTTAGL
;
A
#
# COMPACT_ATOMS: atom_id res chain seq x y z
N MET A 1 26.81 -11.94 -68.14
CA MET A 1 25.67 -12.30 -67.28
C MET A 1 25.86 -11.60 -65.94
N SER A 2 25.04 -10.60 -65.65
CA SER A 2 25.14 -9.75 -64.46
C SER A 2 24.27 -10.32 -63.35
N TYR A 3 24.84 -10.51 -62.16
CA TYR A 3 24.11 -10.88 -60.95
C TYR A 3 23.20 -9.72 -60.52
N ARG A 4 21.90 -9.98 -60.34
CA ARG A 4 20.98 -9.08 -59.61
C ARG A 4 20.76 -9.66 -58.22
N CYS A 5 21.08 -8.85 -57.22
CA CYS A 5 20.80 -9.09 -55.81
C CYS A 5 19.36 -8.60 -55.57
N GLU A 6 18.43 -9.50 -55.26
CA GLU A 6 17.10 -9.15 -54.77
C GLU A 6 17.14 -9.05 -53.25
N PHE A 7 17.07 -7.83 -52.72
CA PHE A 7 16.77 -7.58 -51.32
C PHE A 7 15.26 -7.74 -51.13
N LEU A 8 14.84 -8.81 -50.45
CA LEU A 8 13.52 -8.92 -49.84
C LEU A 8 13.45 -8.01 -48.62
N ILE A 9 12.84 -6.83 -48.77
CA ILE A 9 12.41 -6.01 -47.64
C ILE A 9 10.96 -6.41 -47.33
N SER A 10 10.76 -7.46 -46.52
CA SER A 10 9.46 -7.76 -45.92
C SER A 10 9.49 -7.33 -44.46
N GLY A 11 8.87 -6.17 -44.20
CA GLY A 11 8.72 -5.64 -42.84
C GLY A 11 8.14 -4.24 -42.90
N LYS A 12 6.87 -4.11 -43.32
CA LYS A 12 6.10 -2.93 -42.95
C LYS A 12 5.90 -3.01 -41.44
N ALA A 13 6.66 -2.24 -40.69
CA ALA A 13 6.25 -1.85 -39.35
C ALA A 13 4.98 -1.00 -39.53
N ASP A 14 3.83 -1.54 -39.17
CA ASP A 14 2.59 -0.76 -39.02
C ASP A 14 2.78 0.17 -37.81
N PHE A 15 3.39 1.33 -38.05
CA PHE A 15 3.37 2.45 -37.12
C PHE A 15 1.95 3.01 -37.14
N HIS A 16 1.07 2.51 -36.26
CA HIS A 16 -0.16 3.22 -35.94
C HIS A 16 0.20 4.59 -35.35
N ALA A 17 -0.32 5.65 -35.97
CA ALA A 17 -0.06 7.02 -35.53
C ALA A 17 -0.55 7.24 -34.09
N TRP A 18 0.29 7.86 -33.26
CA TRP A 18 -0.10 8.21 -31.90
C TRP A 18 -1.19 9.29 -31.91
N SER A 19 -2.26 9.09 -31.15
CA SER A 19 -3.38 10.04 -31.07
C SER A 19 -3.50 10.66 -29.68
N THR A 20 -4.09 11.87 -29.59
CA THR A 20 -4.34 12.52 -28.30
C THR A 20 -5.82 12.87 -28.19
N PHE A 21 -6.46 12.40 -27.14
CA PHE A 21 -7.79 12.78 -26.71
C PHE A 21 -7.68 13.76 -25.55
N VAL A 22 -8.03 15.02 -25.78
CA VAL A 22 -8.17 15.99 -24.70
C VAL A 22 -9.55 15.79 -24.08
N VAL A 23 -9.59 15.52 -22.78
CA VAL A 23 -10.85 15.34 -22.05
C VAL A 23 -11.66 16.64 -22.17
N PRO A 24 -12.94 16.57 -22.58
CA PRO A 24 -13.80 17.74 -22.67
C PRO A 24 -14.09 18.27 -21.27
N HIS A 25 -14.21 19.59 -21.16
CA HIS A 25 -14.55 20.26 -19.91
C HIS A 25 -15.68 21.26 -20.14
N VAL A 26 -16.65 21.27 -19.23
CA VAL A 26 -17.68 22.31 -19.16
C VAL A 26 -17.74 22.84 -17.73
N GLU A 27 -17.47 24.13 -17.56
CA GLU A 27 -17.43 24.78 -16.24
C GLU A 27 -18.72 24.54 -15.45
N GLY A 28 -18.58 24.04 -14.21
CA GLY A 28 -19.71 23.77 -13.31
C GLY A 28 -20.54 22.51 -13.64
N HIS A 29 -20.19 21.74 -14.66
CA HIS A 29 -20.87 20.49 -15.04
C HIS A 29 -20.00 19.26 -14.78
N ASP A 30 -20.62 18.08 -14.67
CA ASP A 30 -19.92 16.78 -14.63
C ASP A 30 -19.30 16.47 -16.00
N ASP A 31 -17.98 16.29 -16.03
CA ASP A 31 -17.20 15.99 -17.22
C ASP A 31 -17.14 14.47 -17.51
N THR A 32 -17.57 13.62 -16.57
CA THR A 32 -17.55 12.15 -16.73
C THR A 32 -18.28 11.65 -17.99
N PRO A 33 -19.48 12.16 -18.36
CA PRO A 33 -20.15 11.72 -19.59
C PRO A 33 -19.35 12.01 -20.87
N GLY A 34 -18.68 13.17 -20.92
CA GLY A 34 -17.85 13.55 -22.07
C GLY A 34 -16.57 12.71 -22.18
N LEU A 35 -15.95 12.40 -21.04
CA LEU A 35 -14.83 11.47 -20.94
C LEU A 35 -15.24 10.07 -21.44
N THR A 36 -16.25 9.48 -20.81
CA THR A 36 -16.65 8.08 -21.02
C THR A 36 -17.19 7.81 -22.44
N ALA A 37 -17.86 8.77 -23.06
CA ALA A 37 -18.35 8.64 -24.44
C ALA A 37 -17.23 8.44 -25.48
N SER A 38 -16.00 8.85 -25.17
CA SER A 38 -14.87 8.82 -26.10
C SER A 38 -13.86 7.71 -25.82
N LEU A 39 -13.83 7.14 -24.61
CA LEU A 39 -12.80 6.18 -24.18
C LEU A 39 -12.64 4.98 -25.13
N THR A 40 -13.71 4.47 -25.72
CA THR A 40 -13.66 3.32 -26.63
C THR A 40 -12.93 3.61 -27.94
N ASN A 41 -12.74 4.88 -28.29
CA ASN A 41 -12.02 5.31 -29.49
C ASN A 41 -10.51 5.47 -29.26
N PHE A 42 -10.06 5.47 -28.00
CA PHE A 42 -8.67 5.73 -27.59
C PHE A 42 -8.11 4.58 -26.75
N THR A 43 -8.29 3.36 -27.24
CA THR A 43 -7.87 2.13 -26.54
C THR A 43 -6.46 1.67 -26.88
N SER A 44 -5.84 2.24 -27.92
CA SER A 44 -4.46 1.94 -28.26
C SER A 44 -3.70 3.11 -28.88
N ASN A 45 -2.38 3.13 -28.66
CA ASN A 45 -1.44 4.13 -29.20
C ASN A 45 -1.95 5.57 -29.01
N SER A 46 -2.29 5.92 -27.77
CA SER A 46 -2.94 7.21 -27.50
C SER A 46 -2.60 7.81 -26.14
N THR A 47 -2.79 9.12 -26.04
CA THR A 47 -2.83 9.86 -24.78
C THR A 47 -4.26 10.30 -24.49
N ILE A 48 -4.79 9.95 -23.32
CA ILE A 48 -5.98 10.55 -22.73
C ILE A 48 -5.49 11.67 -21.81
N LEU A 49 -5.72 12.93 -22.19
CA LEU A 49 -5.14 14.11 -21.57
C LEU A 49 -6.18 14.93 -20.82
N PHE A 50 -6.06 15.00 -19.51
CA PHE A 50 -6.66 16.05 -18.68
C PHE A 50 -5.70 17.23 -18.74
N GLN A 51 -6.04 18.27 -19.50
CA GLN A 51 -5.08 19.33 -19.83
C GLN A 51 -4.81 20.29 -18.67
N LYS A 52 -3.57 20.76 -18.57
CA LYS A 52 -3.18 21.84 -17.65
C LYS A 52 -4.04 23.08 -17.87
N GLY A 53 -4.36 23.81 -16.79
CA GLY A 53 -5.22 24.99 -16.86
C GLY A 53 -6.70 24.69 -16.63
N VAL A 54 -7.08 23.41 -16.48
CA VAL A 54 -8.46 22.96 -16.28
C VAL A 54 -8.58 22.18 -14.99
N THR A 55 -9.67 22.43 -14.25
CA THR A 55 -10.14 21.57 -13.16
C THR A 55 -11.34 20.77 -13.64
N TYR A 56 -11.14 19.47 -13.85
CA TYR A 56 -12.15 18.56 -14.35
C TYR A 56 -13.05 18.04 -13.23
N ASN A 57 -14.35 18.13 -13.42
CA ASN A 57 -15.35 17.61 -12.49
C ASN A 57 -15.66 16.15 -12.83
N ILE A 58 -15.12 15.20 -12.09
CA ILE A 58 -15.38 13.77 -12.33
C ILE A 58 -16.33 13.28 -11.24
N PHE A 59 -17.64 13.46 -11.45
CA PHE A 59 -18.63 13.25 -10.40
C PHE A 59 -19.20 11.84 -10.31
N THR A 60 -18.90 11.01 -11.30
CA THR A 60 -19.28 9.60 -11.30
C THR A 60 -18.09 8.69 -11.62
N PRO A 61 -18.05 7.46 -11.08
CA PRO A 61 -16.96 6.52 -11.32
C PRO A 61 -16.72 6.23 -12.81
N VAL A 62 -15.46 6.20 -13.20
CA VAL A 62 -14.99 5.96 -14.57
C VAL A 62 -14.41 4.56 -14.68
N LYS A 63 -14.95 3.78 -15.62
CA LYS A 63 -14.38 2.48 -16.00
C LYS A 63 -13.73 2.59 -17.38
N PHE A 64 -12.41 2.44 -17.42
CA PHE A 64 -11.67 2.39 -18.68
C PHE A 64 -11.94 1.08 -19.41
N PRO A 65 -11.91 1.08 -20.76
CA PRO A 65 -11.77 -0.15 -21.54
C PRO A 65 -10.40 -0.78 -21.30
N LYS A 66 -10.15 -1.96 -21.88
CA LYS A 66 -8.78 -2.49 -21.92
C LYS A 66 -7.92 -1.58 -22.80
N LEU A 67 -6.76 -1.19 -22.28
CA LEU A 67 -5.84 -0.25 -22.94
C LEU A 67 -4.56 -0.96 -23.39
N VAL A 68 -4.02 -0.59 -24.54
CA VAL A 68 -2.75 -1.13 -25.08
C VAL A 68 -1.87 0.00 -25.59
N ASN A 69 -0.71 0.23 -24.98
CA ASN A 69 0.18 1.35 -25.33
C ASN A 69 -0.55 2.71 -25.20
N VAL A 70 -1.08 3.00 -24.00
CA VAL A 70 -1.86 4.21 -23.71
C VAL A 70 -1.29 4.95 -22.51
N GLU A 71 -1.23 6.27 -22.60
CA GLU A 71 -0.96 7.15 -21.48
C GLU A 71 -2.26 7.86 -21.03
N VAL A 72 -2.58 7.80 -19.74
CA VAL A 72 -3.58 8.64 -19.09
C VAL A 72 -2.84 9.72 -18.32
N ALA A 73 -2.86 10.95 -18.85
CA ALA A 73 -2.09 12.09 -18.36
C ALA A 73 -2.98 13.08 -17.60
N ILE A 74 -2.71 13.25 -16.31
CA ILE A 74 -3.39 14.18 -15.40
C ILE A 74 -2.54 15.46 -15.29
N GLU A 75 -2.59 16.32 -16.31
CA GLU A 75 -1.90 17.62 -16.32
C GLU A 75 -2.77 18.75 -15.73
N GLY A 76 -4.10 18.61 -15.81
CA GLY A 76 -5.09 19.45 -15.12
C GLY A 76 -5.42 18.87 -13.75
N ASN A 77 -6.20 19.62 -12.96
CA ASN A 77 -6.74 19.11 -11.70
C ASN A 77 -7.98 18.27 -11.96
N ILE A 78 -8.26 17.32 -11.06
CA ILE A 78 -9.51 16.56 -11.02
C ILE A 78 -10.16 16.83 -9.65
N THR A 79 -11.45 17.07 -9.65
CA THR A 79 -12.25 17.15 -8.43
C THR A 79 -13.35 16.10 -8.45
N TYR A 80 -13.51 15.42 -7.32
CA TYR A 80 -14.67 14.58 -7.01
C TYR A 80 -15.85 15.48 -6.60
N PRO A 81 -17.08 14.96 -6.47
CA PRO A 81 -18.19 15.76 -6.00
C PRO A 81 -17.97 16.06 -4.51
N SER A 82 -18.28 17.28 -4.10
CA SER A 82 -18.21 17.70 -2.69
C SER A 82 -19.34 17.10 -1.84
N ASP A 83 -20.46 16.77 -2.48
CA ASP A 83 -21.61 16.14 -1.83
C ASP A 83 -21.48 14.62 -1.83
N ILE A 84 -21.71 14.00 -0.67
CA ILE A 84 -21.69 12.54 -0.52
C ILE A 84 -22.99 11.94 -1.05
N ALA A 85 -23.05 11.65 -2.34
CA ALA A 85 -23.90 10.56 -2.81
C ALA A 85 -23.24 9.24 -2.40
N THR A 86 -24.00 8.25 -1.92
CA THR A 86 -23.46 6.91 -1.60
C THR A 86 -22.98 6.22 -2.89
N VAL A 87 -21.69 6.38 -3.21
CA VAL A 87 -21.02 5.77 -4.36
C VAL A 87 -20.08 4.68 -3.85
N GLN A 88 -20.23 3.46 -4.39
CA GLN A 88 -19.39 2.31 -4.03
C GLN A 88 -18.41 1.96 -5.16
N GLY A 89 -17.30 1.32 -4.81
CA GLY A 89 -16.33 0.79 -5.78
C GLY A 89 -15.09 1.68 -5.95
N HIS A 90 -14.52 1.73 -7.15
CA HIS A 90 -13.35 2.56 -7.46
C HIS A 90 -13.73 3.74 -8.36
N TRP A 91 -13.23 4.92 -8.03
CA TRP A 91 -13.48 6.14 -8.82
C TRP A 91 -12.91 6.03 -10.22
N PHE A 92 -11.72 5.44 -10.36
CA PHE A 92 -11.12 5.09 -11.63
C PHE A 92 -10.77 3.60 -11.68
N SER A 93 -11.33 2.89 -12.66
CA SER A 93 -11.13 1.45 -12.82
C SER A 93 -10.48 1.09 -14.14
N PHE A 94 -9.31 0.46 -14.08
CA PHE A 94 -8.64 -0.19 -15.20
C PHE A 94 -8.84 -1.70 -15.08
N PRO A 95 -9.61 -2.33 -15.99
CA PRO A 95 -9.93 -3.76 -15.89
C PRO A 95 -8.86 -4.67 -16.50
N GLY A 96 -7.82 -4.08 -17.11
CA GLY A 96 -6.66 -4.76 -17.69
C GLY A 96 -6.08 -4.02 -18.89
N GLY A 97 -4.89 -4.42 -19.33
CA GLY A 97 -4.19 -3.74 -20.42
C GLY A 97 -2.72 -4.13 -20.50
N ASP A 98 -2.02 -3.61 -21.50
CA ASP A 98 -0.58 -3.80 -21.69
C ASP A 98 0.09 -2.47 -22.05
N ASN A 99 1.24 -2.16 -21.45
CA ASN A 99 1.95 -0.90 -21.66
C ASN A 99 1.05 0.32 -21.40
N VAL A 100 0.56 0.45 -20.15
CA VAL A 100 -0.34 1.53 -19.73
C VAL A 100 0.38 2.43 -18.74
N THR A 101 0.40 3.72 -19.00
CA THR A 101 0.98 4.73 -18.11
C THR A 101 -0.13 5.60 -17.51
N LEU A 102 -0.23 5.63 -16.19
CA LEU A 102 -0.95 6.65 -15.44
C LEU A 102 0.06 7.69 -14.96
N ARG A 103 -0.09 8.94 -15.37
CA ARG A 103 0.91 9.98 -15.12
C ARG A 103 0.25 11.27 -14.63
N GLY A 104 0.73 11.83 -13.53
CA GLY A 104 0.37 13.17 -13.08
C GLY A 104 1.33 14.26 -13.59
N SER A 105 1.07 15.50 -13.19
CA SER A 105 1.92 16.64 -13.54
C SER A 105 3.07 16.83 -12.55
N THR A 106 4.25 17.17 -13.06
CA THR A 106 5.39 17.59 -12.21
C THR A 106 5.30 19.04 -11.75
N ASP A 107 4.35 19.81 -12.29
CA ASP A 107 4.08 21.19 -11.86
C ASP A 107 3.40 21.18 -10.48
N PRO A 108 3.92 21.89 -9.45
CA PRO A 108 3.37 21.84 -8.11
C PRO A 108 1.91 22.34 -8.00
N ASP A 109 1.47 23.20 -8.92
CA ASP A 109 0.14 23.84 -8.88
C ASP A 109 -0.94 23.04 -9.64
N TRP A 110 -0.55 22.00 -10.38
CA TRP A 110 -1.42 21.28 -11.32
C TRP A 110 -1.32 19.77 -11.21
N GLY A 111 -2.29 19.02 -11.73
CA GLY A 111 -2.28 17.55 -11.67
C GLY A 111 -2.74 16.98 -10.33
N TRP A 112 -3.40 17.79 -9.51
CA TRP A 112 -3.98 17.34 -8.23
C TRP A 112 -5.33 16.67 -8.45
N VAL A 113 -5.53 15.55 -7.76
CA VAL A 113 -6.83 14.88 -7.62
C VAL A 113 -7.35 15.22 -6.23
N ASP A 114 -8.31 16.15 -6.14
CA ASP A 114 -9.01 16.46 -4.90
C ASP A 114 -10.22 15.54 -4.76
N ALA A 115 -10.12 14.60 -3.81
CA ALA A 115 -11.13 13.58 -3.59
C ALA A 115 -12.18 13.96 -2.54
N HIS A 116 -12.05 15.11 -1.88
CA HIS A 116 -13.01 15.59 -0.86
C HIS A 116 -13.26 14.60 0.30
N GLY A 117 -12.23 13.86 0.71
CA GLY A 117 -12.32 12.81 1.72
C GLY A 117 -12.77 13.26 3.11
N GLN A 118 -12.63 14.55 3.46
CA GLN A 118 -13.01 15.05 4.78
C GLN A 118 -14.44 14.71 5.14
N ALA A 119 -15.37 14.94 4.22
CA ALA A 119 -16.78 14.70 4.48
C ALA A 119 -17.04 13.21 4.81
N TRP A 120 -16.27 12.29 4.22
CA TRP A 120 -16.34 10.85 4.48
C TRP A 120 -15.67 10.45 5.79
N TRP A 121 -14.62 11.14 6.21
CA TRP A 121 -13.98 10.86 7.50
C TRP A 121 -14.81 11.39 8.67
N ASP A 122 -15.62 12.44 8.44
CA ASP A 122 -16.55 12.99 9.42
C ASP A 122 -17.79 12.10 9.64
N THR A 123 -18.10 11.15 8.73
CA THR A 123 -19.26 10.28 8.88
C THR A 123 -19.05 9.18 9.92
N THR A 124 -20.10 8.83 10.65
CA THR A 124 -20.08 7.67 11.57
C THR A 124 -20.10 6.34 10.82
N GLU A 125 -20.84 6.28 9.71
CA GLU A 125 -20.88 5.11 8.82
C GLU A 125 -19.64 5.14 7.92
N GLN A 126 -18.72 4.20 8.14
CA GLN A 126 -17.45 4.09 7.42
C GLN A 126 -17.44 2.96 6.39
N THR A 127 -18.59 2.31 6.15
CA THR A 127 -18.72 1.27 5.12
C THR A 127 -18.96 1.83 3.73
N ASN A 128 -18.65 1.02 2.71
CA ASN A 128 -19.00 1.28 1.30
C ASN A 128 -18.43 2.57 0.69
N ARG A 129 -17.28 3.02 1.20
CA ARG A 129 -16.58 4.21 0.72
C ARG A 129 -15.87 3.93 -0.60
N PRO A 130 -15.84 4.87 -1.56
CA PRO A 130 -15.16 4.67 -2.82
C PRO A 130 -13.63 4.72 -2.65
N HIS A 131 -12.95 3.86 -3.41
CA HIS A 131 -11.50 3.81 -3.51
C HIS A 131 -11.05 4.69 -4.70
N GLY A 132 -9.82 5.18 -4.73
CA GLY A 132 -9.31 6.04 -5.81
C GLY A 132 -9.15 5.30 -7.14
N TRP A 133 -8.07 4.55 -7.28
CA TRP A 133 -7.56 4.03 -8.55
C TRP A 133 -7.35 2.51 -8.48
N SER A 134 -8.13 1.76 -9.26
CA SER A 134 -7.88 0.33 -9.51
C SER A 134 -7.07 0.17 -10.78
N PHE A 135 -5.77 0.02 -10.66
CA PHE A 135 -4.83 -0.25 -11.75
C PHE A 135 -4.58 -1.75 -11.88
N SER A 136 -5.66 -2.50 -12.11
CA SER A 136 -5.70 -3.96 -12.03
C SER A 136 -5.44 -4.64 -13.38
N LYS A 137 -4.79 -5.81 -13.34
CA LYS A 137 -4.53 -6.67 -14.52
C LYS A 137 -3.80 -5.96 -15.66
N ILE A 138 -2.93 -5.01 -15.32
CA ILE A 138 -2.05 -4.31 -16.27
C ILE A 138 -0.74 -5.06 -16.37
N SER A 139 -0.33 -5.39 -17.58
CA SER A 139 1.05 -5.80 -17.88
C SER A 139 1.87 -4.59 -18.30
N ASN A 140 3.11 -4.48 -17.83
CA ASN A 140 4.00 -3.37 -18.19
C ASN A 140 3.38 -2.00 -17.85
N GLY A 141 3.08 -1.80 -16.57
CA GLY A 141 2.40 -0.61 -16.10
C GLY A 141 3.36 0.45 -15.56
N VAL A 142 2.98 1.72 -15.67
CA VAL A 142 3.66 2.83 -14.97
C VAL A 142 2.62 3.68 -14.23
N ILE A 143 2.89 4.01 -12.97
CA ILE A 143 2.13 5.01 -12.19
C ILE A 143 3.13 6.06 -11.70
N ARG A 144 3.08 7.29 -12.20
CA ARG A 144 4.08 8.28 -11.80
C ARG A 144 3.57 9.69 -11.63
N ASP A 145 4.24 10.44 -10.78
CA ASP A 145 4.02 11.88 -10.61
C ASP A 145 2.56 12.21 -10.18
N MET A 146 1.81 11.24 -9.64
CA MET A 146 0.42 11.43 -9.20
C MET A 146 0.37 12.21 -7.89
N LYS A 147 -0.63 13.09 -7.73
CA LYS A 147 -0.86 13.85 -6.51
C LYS A 147 -2.31 13.73 -6.07
N ILE A 148 -2.53 13.07 -4.94
CA ILE A 148 -3.86 12.81 -4.39
C ILE A 148 -4.03 13.62 -3.11
N TRP A 149 -5.04 14.48 -3.10
CA TRP A 149 -5.43 15.30 -1.97
C TRP A 149 -6.72 14.76 -1.35
N LYS A 150 -6.71 14.57 -0.04
CA LYS A 150 -7.82 14.07 0.77
C LYS A 150 -8.53 12.86 0.15
N PRO A 151 -7.82 11.74 -0.08
CA PRO A 151 -8.45 10.53 -0.61
C PRO A 151 -9.57 10.02 0.31
N ILE A 152 -10.64 9.50 -0.28
CA ILE A 152 -11.80 9.02 0.50
C ILE A 152 -11.43 7.76 1.31
N ALA A 153 -10.76 6.80 0.66
CA ALA A 153 -10.28 5.54 1.22
C ALA A 153 -9.02 5.09 0.44
N TRP A 154 -8.85 3.78 0.15
CA TRP A 154 -7.69 3.22 -0.57
C TRP A 154 -7.34 3.98 -1.85
N ASN A 155 -6.05 4.27 -2.06
CA ASN A 155 -5.60 5.07 -3.20
C ASN A 155 -5.32 4.24 -4.45
N PHE A 156 -4.29 3.37 -4.43
CA PHE A 156 -3.87 2.61 -5.62
C PHE A 156 -3.92 1.10 -5.38
N ALA A 157 -4.87 0.41 -6.02
CA ALA A 157 -4.94 -1.05 -6.04
C ALA A 157 -4.34 -1.62 -7.33
N THR A 158 -3.40 -2.56 -7.24
CA THR A 158 -2.65 -3.09 -8.39
C THR A 158 -2.88 -4.59 -8.63
N SER A 159 -4.02 -5.11 -8.18
CA SER A 159 -4.34 -6.53 -8.18
C SER A 159 -4.22 -7.19 -9.57
N GLY A 160 -3.45 -8.28 -9.62
CA GLY A 160 -3.21 -9.06 -10.83
C GLY A 160 -2.37 -8.36 -11.90
N SER A 161 -1.79 -7.19 -11.62
CA SER A 161 -0.86 -6.52 -12.53
C SER A 161 0.52 -7.18 -12.50
N SER A 162 1.31 -6.97 -13.54
CA SER A 162 2.67 -7.50 -13.64
C SER A 162 3.63 -6.52 -14.33
N ASN A 163 4.89 -6.52 -13.91
CA ASN A 163 5.91 -5.58 -14.40
C ASN A 163 5.43 -4.12 -14.23
N LEU A 164 5.11 -3.74 -12.99
CA LEU A 164 4.59 -2.42 -12.65
C LEU A 164 5.68 -1.57 -12.01
N HIS A 165 5.83 -0.31 -12.44
CA HIS A 165 6.70 0.67 -11.80
C HIS A 165 5.91 1.88 -11.34
N ALA A 166 5.85 2.12 -10.03
CA ALA A 166 5.17 3.25 -9.43
C ALA A 166 6.17 4.19 -8.73
N PHE A 167 6.26 5.46 -9.14
CA PHE A 167 7.25 6.37 -8.54
C PHE A 167 6.87 7.85 -8.53
N ASN A 168 7.48 8.61 -7.61
CA ASN A 168 7.27 10.06 -7.43
C ASN A 168 5.80 10.45 -7.15
N ASN A 169 5.04 9.60 -6.47
CA ASN A 169 3.65 9.91 -6.14
C ASN A 169 3.54 10.57 -4.77
N ILE A 170 2.56 11.46 -4.62
CA ILE A 170 2.23 12.17 -3.39
C ILE A 170 0.79 11.83 -3.00
N ILE A 171 0.59 11.37 -1.77
CA ILE A 171 -0.73 11.11 -1.18
C ILE A 171 -0.83 11.88 0.13
N MET A 172 -1.87 12.71 0.27
CA MET A 172 -2.09 13.56 1.43
C MET A 172 -3.50 13.37 1.99
N ALA A 173 -3.67 12.43 2.91
CA ALA A 173 -4.90 12.28 3.69
C ALA A 173 -4.76 13.04 5.03
N VAL A 174 -4.89 14.36 4.96
CA VAL A 174 -4.79 15.25 6.13
C VAL A 174 -6.18 15.75 6.50
N SER A 175 -6.64 15.39 7.70
CA SER A 175 -7.93 15.82 8.22
C SER A 175 -7.89 17.28 8.70
N ASP A 176 -8.98 18.02 8.48
CA ASP A 176 -9.17 19.40 8.94
C ASP A 176 -9.58 19.47 10.42
N ASN A 177 -9.96 18.35 11.03
CA ASN A 177 -10.32 18.28 12.43
C ASN A 177 -9.75 17.03 13.11
N SER A 178 -9.33 17.15 14.36
CA SER A 178 -8.67 16.07 15.11
C SER A 178 -9.60 14.91 15.47
N SER A 179 -10.91 15.06 15.30
CA SER A 179 -11.90 14.03 15.63
C SER A 179 -12.23 13.10 14.47
N ALA A 180 -11.85 13.47 13.25
CA ALA A 180 -12.06 12.69 12.04
C ALA A 180 -10.74 12.08 11.57
N PHE A 181 -10.61 10.77 11.73
CA PHE A 181 -9.44 10.03 11.28
C PHE A 181 -9.61 9.61 9.81
N PRO A 182 -8.58 9.71 8.96
CA PRO A 182 -8.66 9.32 7.55
C PRO A 182 -8.61 7.79 7.38
N PHE A 183 -9.66 7.11 7.85
CA PHE A 183 -9.76 5.64 7.89
C PHE A 183 -9.49 5.00 6.52
N ASN A 184 -8.70 3.92 6.50
CA ASN A 184 -8.45 3.09 5.31
C ASN A 184 -7.99 3.88 4.07
N THR A 185 -7.15 4.89 4.27
CA THR A 185 -6.56 5.69 3.18
C THR A 185 -5.23 5.11 2.71
N ASP A 186 -5.16 3.78 2.54
CA ASP A 186 -3.94 3.06 2.15
C ASP A 186 -3.28 3.68 0.91
N GLY A 187 -1.95 3.74 0.90
CA GLY A 187 -1.18 4.27 -0.23
C GLY A 187 -1.24 3.33 -1.44
N PHE A 188 -0.51 2.22 -1.36
CA PHE A 188 -0.47 1.20 -2.42
C PHE A 188 -0.91 -0.16 -1.90
N SER A 189 -1.77 -0.86 -2.65
CA SER A 189 -2.10 -2.27 -2.43
C SER A 189 -1.50 -3.12 -3.54
N ALA A 190 -0.38 -3.79 -3.23
CA ALA A 190 0.36 -4.66 -4.13
C ALA A 190 -0.23 -6.08 -4.12
N GLY A 191 -0.85 -6.47 -5.24
CA GLY A 191 -1.52 -7.77 -5.41
C GLY A 191 -1.16 -8.46 -6.71
N GLY A 192 0.08 -8.32 -7.19
CA GLY A 192 0.54 -8.90 -8.45
C GLY A 192 2.05 -9.16 -8.43
N THR A 193 2.70 -9.21 -9.59
CA THR A 193 4.09 -9.69 -9.69
C THR A 193 5.06 -8.69 -10.30
N ASN A 194 6.35 -8.75 -9.91
CA ASN A 194 7.42 -7.89 -10.44
C ASN A 194 7.04 -6.40 -10.34
N MET A 195 6.89 -5.90 -9.12
CA MET A 195 6.45 -4.53 -8.88
C MET A 195 7.52 -3.73 -8.15
N LEU A 196 7.84 -2.55 -8.68
CA LEU A 196 8.72 -1.58 -8.04
C LEU A 196 7.92 -0.34 -7.64
N PHE A 197 7.96 0.02 -6.37
CA PHE A 197 7.40 1.25 -5.82
C PHE A 197 8.55 2.07 -5.24
N GLU A 198 8.80 3.29 -5.72
CA GLU A 198 9.91 4.10 -5.21
C GLU A 198 9.67 5.61 -5.18
N ASN A 199 10.36 6.30 -4.27
CA ASN A 199 10.32 7.77 -4.19
C ASN A 199 8.90 8.33 -3.96
N ASN A 200 8.07 7.63 -3.18
CA ASN A 200 6.71 8.08 -2.87
C ASN A 200 6.68 8.84 -1.53
N HIS A 201 5.82 9.84 -1.44
CA HIS A 201 5.55 10.60 -0.22
C HIS A 201 4.09 10.39 0.20
N ILE A 202 3.88 9.69 1.30
CA ILE A 202 2.56 9.23 1.72
C ILE A 202 2.31 9.72 3.15
N VAL A 203 1.30 10.58 3.29
CA VAL A 203 0.72 10.97 4.57
C VAL A 203 -0.70 10.44 4.58
N ASN A 204 -1.01 9.47 5.44
CA ASN A 204 -2.31 8.81 5.44
C ASN A 204 -2.76 8.29 6.82
N GLY A 205 -3.88 7.55 6.84
CA GLY A 205 -4.45 6.93 8.03
C GLY A 205 -4.44 5.41 8.03
N ASP A 206 -3.74 4.75 7.10
CA ASP A 206 -3.64 3.28 7.08
C ASP A 206 -2.31 2.85 6.42
N ASP A 207 -2.23 1.65 5.86
CA ASP A 207 -1.00 1.10 5.28
C ASP A 207 -0.36 2.02 4.22
N CYS A 208 0.94 2.29 4.35
CA CYS A 208 1.70 3.01 3.32
C CYS A 208 1.83 2.13 2.06
N ILE A 209 2.11 0.85 2.29
CA ILE A 209 1.94 -0.24 1.33
C ILE A 209 1.37 -1.47 2.04
N THR A 210 0.43 -2.16 1.41
CA THR A 210 0.02 -3.52 1.75
C THR A 210 0.39 -4.49 0.63
N VAL A 211 1.06 -5.59 0.97
CA VAL A 211 1.37 -6.69 0.05
C VAL A 211 0.43 -7.85 0.33
N GLY A 212 -0.49 -8.11 -0.60
CA GLY A 212 -1.57 -9.07 -0.46
C GLY A 212 -1.28 -10.44 -1.07
N SER A 213 -2.19 -11.38 -0.85
CA SER A 213 -2.12 -12.73 -1.39
C SER A 213 -1.97 -12.73 -2.92
N GLY A 214 -1.08 -13.59 -3.43
CA GLY A 214 -0.75 -13.72 -4.84
C GLY A 214 0.37 -12.78 -5.30
N ALA A 215 0.89 -11.92 -4.43
CA ALA A 215 1.99 -11.03 -4.76
C ALA A 215 3.35 -11.74 -4.73
N SER A 216 4.21 -11.44 -5.70
CA SER A 216 5.60 -11.91 -5.69
C SER A 216 6.58 -10.96 -6.39
N ASN A 217 7.85 -10.97 -5.94
CA ASN A 217 8.89 -10.07 -6.43
C ASN A 217 8.46 -8.59 -6.32
N ILE A 218 8.26 -8.14 -5.09
CA ILE A 218 7.83 -6.78 -4.76
C ILE A 218 9.01 -6.02 -4.16
N HIS A 219 9.31 -4.84 -4.71
CA HIS A 219 10.33 -3.94 -4.20
C HIS A 219 9.70 -2.59 -3.85
N PHE A 220 9.72 -2.19 -2.58
CA PHE A 220 9.31 -0.87 -2.13
C PHE A 220 10.51 -0.14 -1.55
N ARG A 221 10.85 1.07 -2.04
CA ARG A 221 12.04 1.76 -1.55
C ARG A 221 12.01 3.28 -1.57
N ASN A 222 12.97 3.89 -0.87
CA ASN A 222 13.28 5.33 -0.94
C ASN A 222 12.06 6.22 -0.72
N SER A 223 11.17 5.84 0.19
CA SER A 223 9.86 6.48 0.37
C SER A 223 9.70 7.03 1.78
N TYR A 224 8.74 7.92 1.94
CA TYR A 224 8.38 8.54 3.21
C TYR A 224 6.92 8.21 3.53
N CYS A 225 6.68 7.71 4.74
CA CYS A 225 5.36 7.34 5.24
C CYS A 225 5.11 8.04 6.58
N GLU A 226 4.01 8.78 6.69
CA GLU A 226 3.62 9.49 7.92
C GLU A 226 2.15 9.26 8.30
N GLY A 227 1.90 9.10 9.60
CA GLY A 227 0.59 8.66 10.10
C GLY A 227 0.37 7.17 9.82
N GLY A 228 -0.85 6.72 9.64
CA GLY A 228 -1.15 5.38 9.12
C GLY A 228 -0.49 4.18 9.82
N HIS A 229 -0.51 3.02 9.14
CA HIS A 229 -0.28 1.71 9.77
C HIS A 229 0.94 0.94 9.25
N GLY A 230 1.83 1.64 8.55
CA GLY A 230 3.17 1.13 8.25
C GLY A 230 3.30 0.36 6.93
N LEU A 231 4.35 -0.47 6.88
CA LEU A 231 4.76 -1.27 5.72
C LEU A 231 4.30 -2.71 5.93
N SER A 232 3.12 -3.05 5.40
CA SER A 232 2.40 -4.27 5.76
C SER A 232 2.51 -5.40 4.74
N ILE A 233 2.72 -6.62 5.24
CA ILE A 233 2.38 -7.86 4.53
C ILE A 233 1.05 -8.38 5.09
N GLY A 234 0.10 -8.64 4.19
CA GLY A 234 -1.23 -9.15 4.53
C GLY A 234 -2.32 -8.06 4.64
N SER A 235 -3.50 -8.38 5.15
CA SER A 235 -3.80 -9.59 5.92
C SER A 235 -3.86 -10.87 5.06
N LEU A 236 -3.17 -11.93 5.47
CA LEU A 236 -3.12 -13.21 4.74
C LEU A 236 -4.05 -14.26 5.35
N GLY A 237 -4.74 -15.02 4.51
CA GLY A 237 -5.47 -16.22 4.91
C GLY A 237 -6.87 -15.99 5.50
N LYS A 238 -7.53 -14.88 5.18
CA LYS A 238 -8.91 -14.60 5.64
C LYS A 238 -9.82 -15.80 5.39
N ASN A 239 -10.63 -16.15 6.39
CA ASN A 239 -11.58 -17.28 6.34
C ASN A 239 -10.92 -18.63 5.99
N GLY A 240 -9.67 -18.85 6.40
CA GLY A 240 -8.93 -20.08 6.12
C GLY A 240 -8.42 -20.21 4.69
N ALA A 241 -8.50 -19.14 3.88
CA ALA A 241 -7.96 -19.14 2.53
C ALA A 241 -6.46 -19.46 2.53
N VAL A 242 -5.99 -20.18 1.52
CA VAL A 242 -4.56 -20.38 1.30
C VAL A 242 -4.00 -19.15 0.62
N SER A 243 -3.11 -18.43 1.30
CA SER A 243 -2.47 -17.23 0.79
C SER A 243 -0.99 -17.46 0.53
N LYS A 244 -0.45 -16.82 -0.50
CA LYS A 244 0.99 -16.87 -0.80
C LYS A 244 1.53 -15.48 -1.05
N VAL A 245 2.61 -15.14 -0.37
CA VAL A 245 3.45 -13.97 -0.66
C VAL A 245 4.90 -14.42 -0.65
N GLU A 246 5.67 -14.05 -1.68
CA GLU A 246 7.09 -14.43 -1.75
C GLU A 246 7.95 -13.35 -2.39
N ASP A 247 9.23 -13.28 -2.00
CA ASP A 247 10.23 -12.40 -2.59
C ASP A 247 9.85 -10.91 -2.45
N VAL A 248 9.86 -10.40 -1.22
CA VAL A 248 9.52 -9.01 -0.92
C VAL A 248 10.72 -8.31 -0.30
N LEU A 249 11.14 -7.20 -0.89
CA LEU A 249 12.16 -6.31 -0.34
C LEU A 249 11.57 -4.92 -0.11
N ILE A 250 11.63 -4.45 1.12
CA ILE A 250 11.20 -3.11 1.52
C ILE A 250 12.40 -2.41 2.13
N GLU A 251 12.92 -1.34 1.51
CA GLU A 251 14.16 -0.73 1.98
C GLU A 251 14.27 0.79 1.87
N ASN A 252 15.09 1.40 2.73
CA ASN A 252 15.35 2.85 2.74
C ASN A 252 14.06 3.66 2.87
N VAL A 253 13.27 3.36 3.92
CA VAL A 253 11.99 4.04 4.18
C VAL A 253 12.07 4.80 5.49
N THR A 254 11.55 6.03 5.49
CA THR A 254 11.32 6.80 6.72
C THR A 254 9.86 6.67 7.13
N MET A 255 9.65 6.22 8.37
CA MET A 255 8.36 6.06 9.02
C MET A 255 8.23 7.11 10.11
N LYS A 256 7.16 7.90 10.13
CA LYS A 256 6.96 8.94 11.14
C LYS A 256 5.52 8.94 11.65
N ASP A 257 5.32 8.96 12.96
CA ASP A 257 3.98 9.02 13.55
C ASP A 257 3.06 7.88 13.09
N THR A 258 3.65 6.76 12.64
CA THR A 258 2.94 5.58 12.18
C THR A 258 2.68 4.63 13.33
N LEU A 259 1.62 3.83 13.26
CA LEU A 259 1.34 2.82 14.29
C LEU A 259 2.39 1.70 14.30
N TYR A 260 2.81 1.30 13.10
CA TYR A 260 3.86 0.30 12.87
C TYR A 260 4.90 0.83 11.89
N ALA A 261 6.15 0.37 11.98
CA ALA A 261 7.11 0.59 10.89
C ALA A 261 7.04 -0.60 9.91
N ALA A 262 7.34 -1.81 10.38
CA ALA A 262 7.18 -3.06 9.65
C ALA A 262 6.09 -3.92 10.28
N ARG A 263 5.15 -4.40 9.46
CA ARG A 263 4.04 -5.23 9.93
C ARG A 263 3.85 -6.47 9.08
N PHE A 264 3.71 -7.62 9.74
CA PHE A 264 3.15 -8.83 9.16
C PHE A 264 1.85 -9.17 9.89
N LYS A 265 0.78 -9.41 9.13
CA LYS A 265 -0.52 -9.82 9.66
C LYS A 265 -1.09 -11.01 8.88
N SER A 266 -1.33 -12.14 9.53
CA SER A 266 -2.16 -13.21 9.00
C SER A 266 -3.33 -13.51 9.93
N TRP A 267 -4.44 -13.93 9.34
CA TRP A 267 -5.66 -14.23 10.07
C TRP A 267 -5.48 -15.43 11.00
N SER A 268 -6.06 -15.36 12.20
CA SER A 268 -6.28 -16.53 13.05
C SER A 268 -7.12 -17.55 12.27
N GLY A 269 -6.59 -18.76 12.11
CA GLY A 269 -7.20 -19.81 11.29
C GLY A 269 -6.86 -19.73 9.80
N GLY A 270 -5.97 -18.81 9.38
CA GLY A 270 -5.53 -18.67 8.00
C GLY A 270 -4.56 -19.75 7.55
N ASN A 271 -4.28 -19.85 6.25
CA ASN A 271 -3.38 -20.87 5.70
C ASN A 271 -2.43 -20.28 4.65
N GLY A 272 -1.35 -21.01 4.38
CA GLY A 272 -0.44 -20.73 3.26
C GLY A 272 0.95 -20.34 3.71
N LEU A 273 1.62 -19.49 2.94
CA LEU A 273 3.06 -19.22 3.10
C LEU A 273 3.41 -17.77 2.77
N ALA A 274 4.18 -17.15 3.67
CA ALA A 274 4.90 -15.90 3.45
C ALA A 274 6.40 -16.20 3.51
N ARG A 275 7.11 -16.05 2.39
CA ARG A 275 8.52 -16.44 2.29
C ARG A 275 9.43 -15.35 1.75
N ASN A 276 10.67 -15.28 2.24
CA ASN A 276 11.73 -14.41 1.69
C ASN A 276 11.29 -12.94 1.68
N ILE A 277 11.07 -12.42 2.88
CA ILE A 277 10.57 -11.07 3.10
C ILE A 277 11.60 -10.31 3.92
N THR A 278 12.07 -9.19 3.40
CA THR A 278 13.07 -8.36 4.06
C THR A 278 12.59 -6.92 4.18
N TRP A 279 12.61 -6.39 5.40
CA TRP A 279 12.64 -4.95 5.64
C TRP A 279 14.06 -4.53 5.99
N LYS A 280 14.59 -3.52 5.31
CA LYS A 280 16.00 -3.10 5.47
C LYS A 280 16.16 -1.58 5.50
N ASN A 281 17.04 -1.06 6.35
CA ASN A 281 17.32 0.38 6.42
C ASN A 281 16.04 1.20 6.68
N ILE A 282 15.34 0.87 7.76
CA ILE A 282 14.08 1.53 8.15
C ILE A 282 14.39 2.53 9.26
N MET A 283 14.16 3.81 8.96
CA MET A 283 14.21 4.87 9.95
C MET A 283 12.80 5.10 10.50
N PHE A 284 12.62 5.10 11.82
CA PHE A 284 11.31 5.30 12.42
C PHE A 284 11.32 6.38 13.50
N HIS A 285 10.27 7.19 13.55
CA HIS A 285 10.13 8.27 14.52
C HIS A 285 8.73 8.26 15.13
N ASN A 286 8.64 8.25 16.45
CA ASN A 286 7.37 8.27 17.18
C ASN A 286 6.44 7.11 16.77
N VAL A 287 7.00 5.90 16.67
CA VAL A 287 6.27 4.68 16.26
C VAL A 287 6.04 3.78 17.47
N PRO A 288 4.78 3.49 17.87
CA PRO A 288 4.49 2.64 19.03
C PRO A 288 4.94 1.17 18.87
N PHE A 289 4.80 0.59 17.68
CA PHE A 289 5.11 -0.82 17.42
C PHE A 289 6.04 -0.97 16.20
N PRO A 290 7.35 -0.68 16.31
CA PRO A 290 8.24 -0.64 15.15
C PRO A 290 8.25 -1.93 14.31
N ILE A 291 8.39 -3.10 14.95
CA ILE A 291 8.34 -4.40 14.27
C ILE A 291 7.23 -5.23 14.92
N TYR A 292 6.20 -5.54 14.14
CA TYR A 292 5.04 -6.31 14.62
C TYR A 292 4.71 -7.46 13.69
N VAL A 293 4.75 -8.69 14.20
CA VAL A 293 4.43 -9.90 13.45
C VAL A 293 3.35 -10.64 14.21
N THR A 294 2.17 -10.78 13.60
CA THR A 294 1.06 -11.54 14.20
C THR A 294 0.49 -12.57 13.23
N GLN A 295 0.23 -13.77 13.75
CA GLN A 295 -0.60 -14.79 13.10
C GLN A 295 -2.02 -14.87 13.69
N ASN A 296 -2.34 -14.00 14.64
CA ASN A 296 -3.57 -13.98 15.41
C ASN A 296 -4.53 -12.85 14.98
N TYR A 297 -4.33 -12.28 13.79
CA TYR A 297 -5.16 -11.18 13.30
C TYR A 297 -6.62 -11.60 13.15
N TRP A 298 -7.54 -10.74 13.58
CA TRP A 298 -8.96 -10.95 13.39
C TRP A 298 -9.71 -9.62 13.38
N ASP A 299 -10.92 -9.64 12.84
CA ASP A 299 -11.77 -8.46 12.75
C ASP A 299 -12.60 -8.31 14.02
N GLN A 300 -12.19 -7.35 14.85
CA GLN A 300 -12.76 -7.13 16.17
C GLN A 300 -14.21 -6.62 16.11
N GLU A 301 -14.64 -6.09 14.97
CA GLU A 301 -16.01 -5.63 14.77
C GLU A 301 -16.98 -6.81 14.50
N VAL A 302 -16.45 -7.98 14.11
CA VAL A 302 -17.26 -9.10 13.61
C VAL A 302 -17.54 -10.17 14.67
N GLY A 303 -16.96 -10.09 15.88
CA GLY A 303 -17.34 -10.99 16.96
C GLY A 303 -16.28 -11.20 18.03
N THR A 304 -15.95 -12.44 18.34
CA THR A 304 -14.82 -12.82 19.21
C THR A 304 -13.70 -13.43 18.38
N GLN A 305 -12.46 -13.31 18.85
CA GLN A 305 -11.32 -13.93 18.20
C GLN A 305 -11.57 -15.44 17.94
N PRO A 306 -11.35 -15.92 16.71
CA PRO A 306 -11.42 -17.35 16.43
C PRO A 306 -10.40 -18.12 17.26
N ASN A 307 -10.84 -19.22 17.88
CA ASN A 307 -9.91 -20.19 18.48
C ASN A 307 -9.20 -20.94 17.36
N SER A 308 -7.92 -20.63 17.13
CA SER A 308 -7.08 -21.34 16.17
C SER A 308 -5.86 -21.97 16.83
N THR A 309 -5.27 -22.93 16.12
CA THR A 309 -4.03 -23.60 16.47
C THR A 309 -3.01 -23.41 15.35
N ASN A 310 -1.76 -23.82 15.61
CA ASN A 310 -0.69 -23.82 14.61
C ASN A 310 -1.05 -24.56 13.31
N ALA A 311 -1.89 -25.61 13.38
CA ALA A 311 -2.30 -26.41 12.21
C ALA A 311 -3.01 -25.61 11.11
N ASN A 312 -3.67 -24.49 11.48
CA ASN A 312 -4.36 -23.60 10.56
C ASN A 312 -3.79 -22.17 10.73
N SER A 313 -2.50 -22.02 10.40
CA SER A 313 -1.81 -20.73 10.42
C SER A 313 -1.03 -20.51 9.13
N THR A 314 -0.87 -19.25 8.71
CA THR A 314 0.00 -18.92 7.57
C THR A 314 1.46 -19.08 7.99
N HIS A 315 2.22 -19.94 7.33
CA HIS A 315 3.61 -20.18 7.67
C HIS A 315 4.50 -19.02 7.23
N ILE A 316 5.55 -18.75 8.02
CA ILE A 316 6.56 -17.74 7.76
C ILE A 316 7.91 -18.44 7.56
N GLU A 317 8.58 -18.14 6.45
CA GLU A 317 9.91 -18.67 6.15
C GLU A 317 10.82 -17.54 5.65
N ASP A 318 12.03 -17.41 6.20
CA ASP A 318 13.01 -16.43 5.75
C ASP A 318 12.49 -14.97 5.83
N MET A 319 12.23 -14.52 7.05
CA MET A 319 11.78 -13.15 7.32
C MET A 319 12.89 -12.36 8.04
N THR A 320 13.37 -11.28 7.42
CA THR A 320 14.48 -10.49 7.93
C THR A 320 14.08 -9.04 8.20
N PHE A 321 14.46 -8.54 9.37
CA PHE A 321 14.43 -7.13 9.73
C PHE A 321 15.87 -6.66 9.92
N GLU A 322 16.38 -5.77 9.08
CA GLU A 322 17.79 -5.37 9.10
C GLU A 322 17.94 -3.86 9.17
N ASN A 323 18.80 -3.38 10.08
CA ASN A 323 19.16 -1.97 10.19
C ASN A 323 17.93 -1.06 10.41
N PHE A 324 17.26 -1.27 11.55
CA PHE A 324 16.18 -0.41 12.02
C PHE A 324 16.74 0.59 13.01
N SER A 325 16.44 1.87 12.85
CA SER A 325 16.86 2.89 13.83
C SER A 325 15.82 3.97 14.05
N GLY A 326 15.55 4.31 15.31
CA GLY A 326 14.45 5.22 15.59
C GLY A 326 14.02 5.39 17.03
N THR A 327 12.88 6.07 17.18
CA THR A 327 12.23 6.35 18.48
C THR A 327 10.88 5.65 18.60
N ILE A 328 10.69 4.95 19.72
CA ILE A 328 9.43 4.30 20.11
C ILE A 328 8.58 5.31 20.87
N ARG A 329 7.31 5.44 20.47
CA ARG A 329 6.32 6.21 21.23
C ARG A 329 5.85 5.42 22.44
N ASP A 330 6.48 5.66 23.58
CA ASP A 330 6.16 5.01 24.86
C ASP A 330 5.33 5.88 25.81
N THR A 331 4.73 6.94 25.28
CA THR A 331 3.75 7.79 25.97
C THR A 331 2.31 7.34 25.61
N PRO A 332 1.32 7.46 26.51
CA PRO A 332 -0.06 7.09 26.21
C PRO A 332 -0.54 7.70 24.91
N TYR A 333 -0.95 6.82 23.98
CA TYR A 333 -1.39 7.19 22.64
C TYR A 333 -2.63 6.38 22.27
N VAL A 334 -3.67 7.11 21.88
CA VAL A 334 -4.83 6.53 21.20
C VAL A 334 -4.82 7.09 19.79
N GLU A 335 -4.53 6.24 18.81
CA GLU A 335 -4.66 6.61 17.40
C GLU A 335 -6.15 6.84 17.09
N GLY A 336 -6.44 7.79 16.19
CA GLY A 336 -7.80 8.08 15.76
C GLY A 336 -8.53 6.90 15.09
N SER A 337 -7.81 5.83 14.71
CA SER A 337 -8.40 4.61 14.15
C SER A 337 -9.04 3.69 15.21
N CYS A 338 -8.92 4.00 16.50
CA CYS A 338 -9.44 3.17 17.57
C CYS A 338 -10.98 3.18 17.61
N VAL A 339 -11.59 2.08 17.14
CA VAL A 339 -13.06 1.89 17.04
C VAL A 339 -13.60 0.82 18.00
N THR A 340 -12.73 0.20 18.80
CA THR A 340 -13.07 -0.84 19.78
C THR A 340 -12.51 -0.49 21.17
N ASP A 341 -13.03 -1.12 22.23
CA ASP A 341 -12.47 -1.03 23.59
C ASP A 341 -12.20 -2.45 24.16
N PRO A 342 -10.93 -2.86 24.34
CA PRO A 342 -9.72 -2.09 24.04
C PRO A 342 -9.54 -1.84 22.53
N CYS A 343 -8.70 -0.85 22.16
CA CYS A 343 -8.44 -0.50 20.75
C CYS A 343 -8.00 -1.72 19.92
N TRP A 344 -8.28 -1.71 18.61
CA TRP A 344 -8.06 -2.89 17.76
C TRP A 344 -6.58 -3.32 17.66
N TYR A 345 -5.65 -2.40 17.90
CA TYR A 345 -4.22 -2.68 17.95
C TYR A 345 -3.70 -3.03 19.35
N TYR A 346 -4.60 -3.20 20.33
CA TYR A 346 -4.24 -3.60 21.68
C TYR A 346 -3.52 -4.97 21.68
N VAL A 347 -2.37 -5.01 22.34
CA VAL A 347 -1.60 -6.23 22.55
C VAL A 347 -1.58 -6.53 24.05
N PRO A 348 -2.16 -7.67 24.49
CA PRO A 348 -2.14 -8.06 25.89
C PRO A 348 -0.71 -8.08 26.45
N ASN A 349 -0.52 -7.48 27.63
CA ASN A 349 0.76 -7.37 28.35
C ASN A 349 1.84 -6.48 27.72
N ALA A 350 1.61 -5.91 26.53
CA ALA A 350 2.54 -4.93 25.98
C ALA A 350 2.62 -3.69 26.88
N THR A 351 3.83 -3.17 27.06
CA THR A 351 4.10 -2.01 27.91
C THR A 351 4.19 -0.71 27.12
N GLY A 352 4.19 -0.79 25.78
CA GLY A 352 4.39 0.34 24.86
C GLY A 352 5.86 0.68 24.61
N LYS A 353 6.78 -0.22 24.99
CA LYS A 353 8.24 -0.04 24.87
C LYS A 353 8.89 -1.07 23.96
N GLU A 354 8.08 -1.95 23.40
CA GLU A 354 8.52 -3.09 22.62
C GLU A 354 8.96 -2.63 21.22
N VAL A 355 10.25 -2.79 20.90
CA VAL A 355 10.72 -2.57 19.52
C VAL A 355 10.27 -3.68 18.58
N ILE A 356 10.15 -4.91 19.11
CA ILE A 356 9.76 -6.11 18.37
C ILE A 356 8.70 -6.86 19.19
N ILE A 357 7.59 -7.19 18.54
CA ILE A 357 6.58 -8.12 19.06
C ILE A 357 6.41 -9.26 18.04
N LEU A 358 6.69 -10.48 18.49
CA LEU A 358 6.47 -11.71 17.73
C LEU A 358 5.31 -12.50 18.36
N ASP A 359 4.13 -12.37 17.77
CA ASP A 359 2.90 -13.07 18.14
C ASP A 359 2.67 -14.24 17.16
N LEU A 360 3.37 -15.34 17.45
CA LEU A 360 3.53 -16.49 16.56
C LEU A 360 2.97 -17.77 17.19
N TYR A 361 2.61 -18.72 16.34
CA TYR A 361 2.28 -20.08 16.75
C TYR A 361 3.51 -21.01 16.66
N PRO A 362 3.63 -22.01 17.56
CA PRO A 362 4.70 -23.00 17.48
C PRO A 362 4.74 -23.74 16.14
N ASP A 363 5.95 -24.00 15.64
CA ASP A 363 6.23 -24.72 14.38
C ASP A 363 5.72 -24.05 13.10
N THR A 364 5.39 -22.75 13.14
CA THR A 364 4.87 -22.01 11.96
C THR A 364 5.84 -20.96 11.40
N ALA A 365 6.93 -20.69 12.10
CA ALA A 365 7.91 -19.68 11.72
C ALA A 365 9.33 -20.29 11.70
N THR A 366 10.03 -20.12 10.59
CA THR A 366 11.42 -20.56 10.41
C THR A 366 12.26 -19.41 9.87
N ASN A 367 13.44 -19.21 10.44
CA ASN A 367 14.40 -18.19 9.99
C ASN A 367 13.81 -16.77 10.01
N VAL A 368 13.11 -16.43 11.09
CA VAL A 368 12.77 -15.04 11.43
C VAL A 368 13.96 -14.45 12.18
N VAL A 369 14.54 -13.35 11.68
CA VAL A 369 15.75 -12.75 12.26
C VAL A 369 15.69 -11.22 12.22
N ALA A 370 16.00 -10.58 13.35
CA ALA A 370 16.19 -9.14 13.48
C ALA A 370 17.69 -8.81 13.68
N LYS A 371 18.24 -7.93 12.86
CA LYS A 371 19.66 -7.57 12.83
C LYS A 371 19.86 -6.08 12.93
N THR A 372 20.80 -5.65 13.76
CA THR A 372 21.20 -4.25 13.90
C THR A 372 19.97 -3.36 14.20
N ILE A 373 19.33 -3.61 15.35
CA ILE A 373 18.18 -2.83 15.81
C ILE A 373 18.65 -1.79 16.81
N ASN A 374 18.54 -0.51 16.45
CA ASN A 374 18.98 0.62 17.26
C ASN A 374 17.80 1.55 17.60
N ALA A 375 17.06 1.19 18.64
CA ALA A 375 15.88 1.91 19.10
C ALA A 375 16.14 2.63 20.43
N THR A 376 15.41 3.73 20.63
CA THR A 376 15.27 4.41 21.92
C THR A 376 13.80 4.66 22.17
N THR A 377 13.37 4.82 23.42
CA THR A 377 12.01 5.31 23.69
C THR A 377 12.03 6.83 23.88
N GLU A 378 10.91 7.50 23.61
CA GLU A 378 10.80 8.95 23.80
C GLU A 378 11.07 9.38 25.25
N THR A 379 10.65 8.57 26.22
CA THR A 379 10.91 8.87 27.64
C THR A 379 12.30 8.46 28.13
N GLY A 380 13.11 7.80 27.29
CA GLY A 380 14.40 7.23 27.67
C GLY A 380 14.27 5.97 28.55
N SER A 381 13.10 5.33 28.53
CA SER A 381 12.89 4.01 29.12
C SER A 381 13.73 2.94 28.43
N VAL A 382 13.92 1.81 29.11
CA VAL A 382 14.53 0.63 28.51
C VAL A 382 13.62 0.14 27.38
N VAL A 383 14.22 -0.15 26.22
CA VAL A 383 13.55 -0.78 25.09
C VAL A 383 13.35 -2.25 25.39
N ASP A 384 12.11 -2.72 25.21
CA ASP A 384 11.71 -4.10 25.47
C ASP A 384 11.44 -4.85 24.15
N VAL A 385 11.16 -6.15 24.28
CA VAL A 385 10.63 -7.05 23.24
C VAL A 385 9.56 -7.93 23.87
N MET A 386 8.69 -8.48 23.01
CA MET A 386 7.75 -9.54 23.37
C MET A 386 7.91 -10.71 22.40
N CYS A 387 8.17 -11.88 22.94
CA CYS A 387 8.47 -13.07 22.14
C CYS A 387 8.35 -14.32 23.01
N ASP A 388 7.53 -15.29 22.56
CA ASP A 388 7.46 -16.61 23.18
C ASP A 388 8.61 -17.49 22.66
N PRO A 389 9.58 -17.91 23.50
CA PRO A 389 10.69 -18.74 23.06
C PRO A 389 10.29 -20.12 22.55
N THR A 390 9.05 -20.56 22.81
CA THR A 390 8.53 -21.84 22.31
C THR A 390 8.01 -21.76 20.87
N THR A 391 7.84 -20.54 20.33
CA THR A 391 7.26 -20.32 18.98
C THR A 391 8.32 -20.08 17.90
N VAL A 392 9.59 -20.03 18.28
CA VAL A 392 10.72 -19.76 17.39
C VAL A 392 11.72 -20.92 17.43
N THR A 393 12.29 -21.25 16.28
CA THR A 393 13.15 -22.44 16.11
C THR A 393 14.64 -22.11 15.97
N ASN A 394 14.97 -20.82 15.84
CA ASN A 394 16.32 -20.31 15.63
C ASN A 394 16.62 -19.12 16.53
N ASP A 395 17.90 -18.71 16.57
CA ASP A 395 18.29 -17.41 17.12
C ASP A 395 17.65 -16.30 16.27
N VAL A 396 16.71 -15.55 16.85
CA VAL A 396 15.97 -14.47 16.18
C VAL A 396 16.73 -13.15 16.14
N GLY A 397 18.00 -13.14 16.58
CA GLY A 397 18.85 -11.95 16.65
C GLY A 397 18.72 -11.16 17.95
N PHE A 398 17.86 -11.63 18.86
CA PHE A 398 17.72 -11.09 20.21
C PHE A 398 17.27 -12.19 21.16
N LYS A 399 17.39 -11.94 22.47
CA LYS A 399 16.83 -12.82 23.49
C LYS A 399 15.30 -12.82 23.37
N CYS A 400 14.72 -13.91 22.88
CA CYS A 400 13.27 -14.08 22.79
C CYS A 400 12.67 -14.33 24.19
N TRP A 401 11.99 -13.31 24.72
CA TRP A 401 11.27 -13.28 25.99
C TRP A 401 10.42 -12.02 26.05
N ASP A 402 9.63 -11.86 27.11
CA ASP A 402 9.02 -10.57 27.46
C ASP A 402 9.95 -9.80 28.39
N GLY A 403 10.51 -8.70 27.90
CA GLY A 403 11.42 -7.83 28.68
C GLY A 403 12.48 -7.15 27.81
N ALA A 404 13.57 -6.69 28.44
CA ALA A 404 14.57 -5.85 27.78
C ALA A 404 15.13 -6.46 26.48
N TYR A 405 15.27 -5.63 25.45
CA TYR A 405 15.94 -5.98 24.21
C TYR A 405 17.42 -6.25 24.48
N ILE A 406 17.87 -7.46 24.18
CA ILE A 406 19.26 -7.89 24.31
C ILE A 406 19.65 -8.58 23.00
N PRO A 407 20.52 -7.98 22.17
CA PRO A 407 20.95 -8.61 20.92
C PRO A 407 21.76 -9.87 21.19
N THR A 408 21.58 -10.87 20.34
CA THR A 408 22.40 -12.09 20.29
C THR A 408 23.43 -11.97 19.18
N THR A 409 24.33 -12.95 19.05
CA THR A 409 25.31 -13.01 17.95
C THR A 409 24.66 -12.92 16.57
N ALA A 410 23.47 -13.50 16.37
CA ALA A 410 22.77 -13.43 15.08
C ALA A 410 22.23 -12.02 14.75
N GLY A 411 22.05 -11.16 15.76
CA GLY A 411 21.50 -9.81 15.61
C GLY A 411 22.52 -8.68 15.65
N LEU A 412 23.81 -8.99 15.87
CA LEU A 412 24.92 -8.02 15.84
C LEU A 412 25.28 -7.59 14.42
#